data_AF-A0A6G6Y5A3-F1
#
_entry.id   AF-A0A6G6Y5A3-F1
#
_cell.length_a   1.000
_cell.length_b   1.000
_cell.length_c   1.000
_cell.angle_alpha   90.00
_cell.angle_beta   90.00
_cell.angle_gamma   90.00
#
_symmetry.space_group_name_H-M   'P 1'
#
loop_
_entity.id
_entity.type
_entity.pdbx_description
1 polymer ?
#
loop_
_entity_poly.entity_id
_entity_poly.type
_entity_poly.pdbx_seq_one_letter_code
_entity_poly.pdbx_strand_id
1 'polypeptide(L)' 'MQLTSEKTPDALEQCIALSLSAYGHPTVINGPDRRDIMVGGFAVSILYGEPNRIEVRKMLMMHKPARDHIRDCV' A
#
# COMPACT_ATOMS: atom_id res chain seq x y z
N MET A 1 -8.61 -5.20 2.61
CA MET A 1 -8.91 -5.37 1.17
C MET A 1 -7.68 -5.98 0.55
N GLN A 2 -7.86 -6.93 -0.38
CA GLN A 2 -6.75 -7.60 -1.04
C GLN A 2 -6.80 -7.32 -2.54
N LEU A 3 -5.66 -6.94 -3.13
CA LEU A 3 -5.48 -6.71 -4.56
C LEU A 3 -4.25 -7.50 -5.05
N THR A 4 -4.11 -7.65 -6.36
CA THR A 4 -2.95 -8.29 -7.00
C THR A 4 -2.43 -7.38 -8.11
N SER A 5 -1.11 -7.33 -8.31
CA SER A 5 -0.48 -6.56 -9.38
C SER A 5 0.76 -7.26 -9.91
N GLU A 6 1.01 -7.08 -11.21
CA GLU A 6 2.23 -7.53 -11.89
C GLU A 6 3.36 -6.47 -11.80
N LYS A 7 3.07 -5.28 -11.27
CA LYS A 7 4.07 -4.22 -11.09
C LYS A 7 5.10 -4.63 -10.04
N THR A 8 6.31 -4.11 -10.18
CA THR A 8 7.39 -4.34 -9.20
C THR A 8 7.03 -3.75 -7.83
N PRO A 9 7.55 -4.29 -6.72
CA PRO A 9 7.30 -3.76 -5.39
C PRO A 9 7.67 -2.28 -5.23
N ASP A 10 8.75 -1.82 -5.88
CA ASP A 10 9.17 -0.42 -5.84
C ASP A 10 8.19 0.51 -6.56
N ALA A 11 7.63 0.09 -7.70
CA ALA A 11 6.61 0.86 -8.41
C ALA A 11 5.31 0.95 -7.60
N LEU A 12 4.94 -0.15 -6.94
CA LEU A 12 3.78 -0.19 -6.04
C LEU A 12 3.99 0.72 -4.83
N GLU A 13 5.16 0.68 -4.21
CA GLU A 13 5.49 1.56 -3.07
C GLU A 13 5.37 3.03 -3.46
N GLN A 14 6.04 3.45 -4.53
CA GLN A 14 6.00 4.85 -4.98
C GLN A 14 4.57 5.30 -5.27
N CYS A 15 3.77 4.46 -5.95
CA CYS A 15 2.38 4.78 -6.21
C CYS A 15 1.55 4.91 -4.92
N ILE A 16 1.66 3.94 -4.01
CA ILE A 16 0.90 3.96 -2.74
C ILE A 16 1.32 5.15 -1.87
N ALA A 17 2.62 5.43 -1.76
CA ALA A 17 3.15 6.55 -1.00
C ALA A 17 2.66 7.90 -1.56
N LEU A 18 2.65 8.06 -2.90
CA LEU A 18 2.14 9.25 -3.56
C LEU A 18 0.62 9.40 -3.35
N SER A 19 -0.13 8.32 -3.59
CA SER A 19 -1.59 8.26 -3.44
C SER A 19 -2.06 8.55 -2.01
N LEU A 20 -1.24 8.21 -1.01
CA LEU A 20 -1.56 8.43 0.40
C LEU A 20 -0.87 9.65 1.02
N SER A 21 -0.03 10.38 0.27
CA SER A 21 0.74 11.53 0.77
C SER A 21 -0.12 12.63 1.42
N ALA A 22 -1.36 12.78 0.96
CA ALA A 22 -2.33 13.71 1.54
C ALA A 22 -2.77 13.35 2.98
N TYR A 23 -2.60 12.09 3.40
CA TYR A 23 -2.97 11.59 4.73
C TYR A 23 -1.82 11.62 5.74
N GLY A 24 -0.58 11.81 5.28
CA GLY A 24 0.59 11.89 6.15
C GLY A 24 1.89 11.52 5.43
N HIS A 25 2.99 11.49 6.19
CA HIS A 25 4.27 11.02 5.67
C HIS A 25 4.32 9.49 5.63
N PRO A 26 4.77 8.90 4.51
CA PRO A 26 4.89 7.47 4.38
C PRO A 26 6.10 6.95 5.15
N THR A 27 5.88 5.91 5.96
CA THR A 27 6.92 5.13 6.62
C THR A 27 6.97 3.75 5.99
N VAL A 28 8.12 3.36 5.48
CA VAL A 28 8.32 2.08 4.79
C VAL A 28 9.13 1.13 5.66
N ILE A 29 8.63 -0.09 5.85
CA ILE A 29 9.28 -1.17 6.57
C ILE A 29 9.53 -2.29 5.57
N ASN A 30 10.81 -2.55 5.30
CA ASN A 30 11.24 -3.60 4.37
C ASN A 30 11.43 -4.92 5.11
N GLY A 31 10.73 -5.96 4.65
CA GLY A 31 10.94 -7.34 5.04
C GLY A 31 11.46 -8.19 3.87
N PRO A 32 11.85 -9.45 4.14
CA PRO A 32 12.39 -10.35 3.11
C PRO A 32 11.33 -10.73 2.05
N ASP A 33 10.08 -10.96 2.47
CA ASP A 33 9.00 -11.43 1.59
C ASP A 33 7.85 -10.41 1.46
N ARG A 34 8.00 -9.25 2.10
CA ARG A 34 6.98 -8.21 2.10
C ARG A 34 7.54 -6.82 2.35
N ARG A 35 6.78 -5.81 1.96
CA ARG A 35 7.00 -4.40 2.28
C ARG A 35 5.76 -3.81 2.92
N ASP A 36 5.90 -3.25 4.10
CA ASP A 36 4.80 -2.60 4.82
C ASP A 36 4.94 -1.08 4.70
N ILE A 37 3.90 -0.40 4.22
CA ILE A 37 3.84 1.04 4.01
C ILE A 37 2.79 1.62 4.96
N MET A 38 3.21 2.46 5.89
CA MET A 38 2.35 3.09 6.88
C MET A 38 2.18 4.59 6.57
N VAL A 39 0.94 5.06 6.38
CA VAL A 39 0.65 6.47 6.08
C VAL A 39 -0.61 6.91 6.81
N GLY A 40 -0.53 7.89 7.71
CA GLY A 40 -1.73 8.51 8.31
C GLY A 40 -2.70 7.55 9.00
N GLY A 41 -2.24 6.39 9.49
CA GLY A 41 -3.08 5.31 10.06
C GLY A 41 -3.44 4.18 9.08
N PHE A 42 -3.15 4.32 7.80
CA PHE A 42 -3.23 3.22 6.85
C PHE A 42 -1.97 2.37 6.92
N ALA A 43 -2.13 1.05 6.88
CA ALA A 43 -1.03 0.11 6.72
C ALA A 43 -1.28 -0.71 5.45
N VAL A 44 -0.41 -0.61 4.47
CA VAL A 44 -0.50 -1.32 3.19
C VAL A 44 0.68 -2.25 3.08
N SER A 45 0.42 -3.54 2.97
CA SER A 45 1.47 -4.57 2.83
C SER A 45 1.54 -5.03 1.38
N ILE A 46 2.69 -4.92 0.75
CA ILE A 46 3.01 -5.56 -0.54
C ILE A 46 3.71 -6.88 -0.21
N LEU A 47 3.06 -8.01 -0.44
CA LEU A 47 3.62 -9.35 -0.33
C LEU A 47 4.23 -9.71 -1.69
N TYR A 48 5.52 -10.06 -1.69
CA TYR A 48 6.24 -10.38 -2.92
C TYR A 48 5.77 -11.72 -3.50
N GLY A 49 5.56 -11.77 -4.80
CA GLY A 49 5.17 -12.98 -5.51
C GLY A 49 4.84 -12.72 -6.98
N GLU A 50 4.45 -13.77 -7.69
CA GLU A 50 3.94 -13.68 -9.06
C GLU A 50 2.46 -14.09 -9.09
N PRO A 51 1.49 -13.15 -9.10
CA PRO A 51 1.63 -11.69 -8.97
C PRO A 51 1.84 -11.21 -7.52
N ASN A 52 2.36 -10.00 -7.37
CA ASN A 52 2.50 -9.34 -6.06
C ASN A 52 1.10 -9.13 -5.45
N ARG A 53 0.96 -9.38 -4.15
CA ARG A 53 -0.32 -9.22 -3.44
C ARG A 53 -0.27 -7.98 -2.56
N ILE A 54 -1.30 -7.15 -2.60
CA ILE A 54 -1.40 -5.94 -1.80
C ILE A 54 -2.52 -6.09 -0.79
N GLU A 55 -2.17 -6.03 0.50
CA GLU A 55 -3.12 -6.03 1.61
C GLU A 55 -3.25 -4.64 2.21
N VAL A 56 -4.42 -4.03 2.04
CA VAL A 56 -4.76 -2.78 2.73
C VAL A 56 -5.38 -3.11 4.08
N ARG A 57 -4.59 -2.92 5.14
CA ARG A 57 -4.97 -3.01 6.56
C ARG A 57 -5.34 -1.62 7.07
N LYS A 58 -6.49 -1.53 7.72
CA LYS A 58 -7.02 -0.27 8.22
C LYS A 58 -6.66 -0.15 9.70
N MET A 59 -5.89 0.86 10.11
CA MET A 59 -5.75 1.24 11.51
C MET A 59 -6.35 2.63 11.72
N LEU A 60 -7.58 2.64 12.24
CA LEU A 60 -8.37 3.82 12.63
C LEU A 60 -9.09 4.57 11.49
N MET A 61 -10.27 5.10 11.87
CA MET A 61 -11.38 5.78 11.15
C MET A 61 -11.40 5.83 9.60
N MET A 62 -12.53 5.41 9.01
CA MET A 62 -12.70 5.12 7.58
C MET A 62 -12.79 6.36 6.69
N HIS A 63 -11.68 6.78 6.09
CA HIS A 63 -11.76 7.49 4.81
C HIS A 63 -11.81 6.46 3.67
N LYS A 64 -13.00 6.28 3.08
CA LYS A 64 -13.20 5.56 1.80
C LYS A 64 -12.17 5.94 0.69
N PRO A 65 -11.80 7.23 0.47
CA PRO A 65 -10.96 7.60 -0.67
C PRO A 65 -9.57 6.94 -0.69
N ALA A 66 -8.93 6.73 0.46
CA ALA A 66 -7.61 6.10 0.51
C ALA A 66 -7.57 4.70 -0.13
N ARG A 67 -8.66 3.92 0.01
CA ARG A 67 -8.73 2.59 -0.61
C ARG A 67 -8.86 2.66 -2.13
N ASP A 68 -9.64 3.60 -2.64
CA ASP A 68 -9.85 3.76 -4.08
C ASP A 68 -8.56 4.21 -4.75
N HIS A 69 -7.82 5.15 -4.16
CA HIS A 69 -6.51 5.56 -4.66
C HIS A 69 -5.46 4.42 -4.70
N ILE A 70 -5.55 3.44 -3.80
CA ILE A 70 -4.67 2.25 -3.85
C ILE A 70 -5.09 1.29 -4.98
N ARG A 71 -6.38 1.25 -5.36
CA ARG A 71 -6.85 0.42 -6.49
C ARG A 71 -6.33 0.93 -7.82
N ASP A 72 -6.08 2.23 -7.96
CA ASP A 72 -5.46 2.80 -9.17
C ASP A 72 -3.97 2.43 -9.29
N CYS A 73 -3.35 1.98 -8.19
CA CYS A 73 -1.94 1.59 -8.17
C CYS A 73 -1.67 0.16 -8.63
N VAL A 74 -2.64 -0.74 -8.55
CA VAL A 74 -2.46 -2.15 -8.97
C VAL A 74 -2.55 -2.34 -10.47
#